data_AF-A0A834KFJ2-F1
#
_entry.id   AF-A0A834KFJ2-F1
#
_cell.length_a   1.000
_cell.length_b   1.000
_cell.length_c   1.000
_cell.angle_alpha   90.00
_cell.angle_beta   90.00
_cell.angle_gamma   90.00
#
_symmetry.space_group_name_H-M   'P 1'
#
loop_
_entity.id
_entity.type
_entity.pdbx_description
1 polymer ?
#
loop_
_entity_poly.entity_id
_entity_poly.type
_entity_poly.pdbx_seq_one_letter_code
_entity_poly.pdbx_strand_id
1 'polypeptide(L)'
;MDVLVNRYYNINRLLLLVIGSWPMTEKSFINSVIEMIQSFFVYVILISSILVQIFKLITSEPTLDLFVNVSSYAFLCMVYLAKYGLHMFQLENILQAMNSNKNYNLISASVRVLNAFVRIVNIICYMFGIFYYGQKLIDCSTNILEKAYTIPWYLTSSKIKFSLMMVLQRSLKKSTLFIGNLFPMSLELFGTILKTTSCYITTLHALQY
;
A
#
# COMPACT_ATOMS: atom_id res chain seq x y z
N MET A 1 -14.92 26.64 -28.81
CA MET A 1 -14.46 25.26 -28.49
C MET A 1 -14.49 24.99 -26.97
N ASP A 2 -15.25 25.79 -26.21
CA ASP A 2 -14.95 26.03 -24.79
C ASP A 2 -15.91 25.30 -23.83
N VAL A 3 -17.07 24.84 -24.30
CA VAL A 3 -18.06 24.18 -23.45
C VAL A 3 -17.69 22.72 -23.15
N LEU A 4 -17.14 22.00 -24.14
CA LEU A 4 -16.72 20.60 -23.97
C LEU A 4 -15.48 20.48 -23.09
N VAL A 5 -14.50 21.38 -23.28
CA VAL A 5 -13.28 21.44 -22.45
C VAL A 5 -13.65 21.73 -20.99
N ASN A 6 -14.58 22.65 -20.75
CA ASN A 6 -15.01 23.01 -19.39
C ASN A 6 -15.82 21.90 -18.70
N ARG A 7 -16.64 21.15 -19.46
CA ARG A 7 -17.35 19.97 -18.94
C ARG A 7 -16.38 18.84 -18.55
N TYR A 8 -15.39 18.59 -19.40
CA TYR A 8 -14.37 17.57 -19.15
C TYR A 8 -13.51 17.93 -17.93
N TYR A 9 -13.15 19.20 -17.79
CA TYR A 9 -12.41 19.71 -16.63
C TYR A 9 -13.20 19.56 -15.33
N ASN A 10 -14.52 19.82 -15.34
CA ASN A 10 -15.36 19.63 -14.16
C ASN A 10 -15.54 18.17 -13.76
N ILE A 11 -15.63 17.24 -14.72
CA ILE A 11 -15.75 15.81 -14.42
C ILE A 11 -14.42 15.28 -13.86
N ASN A 12 -13.29 15.62 -14.48
CA ASN A 12 -11.98 15.26 -13.96
C ASN A 12 -11.72 15.88 -12.59
N ARG A 13 -12.15 17.13 -12.37
CA ARG A 13 -12.08 17.81 -11.07
C ARG A 13 -12.94 17.11 -10.01
N LEU A 14 -14.15 16.65 -10.36
CA LEU A 14 -15.02 15.87 -9.46
C LEU A 14 -14.38 14.52 -9.11
N LEU A 15 -13.83 13.82 -10.10
CA LEU A 15 -13.08 12.57 -9.91
C LEU A 15 -11.86 12.78 -9.02
N LEU A 16 -11.11 13.86 -9.23
CA LEU A 16 -9.89 14.16 -8.48
C LEU A 16 -10.16 14.66 -7.05
N LEU A 17 -11.33 15.27 -6.81
CA LEU A 17 -11.86 15.57 -5.48
C LEU A 17 -12.23 14.28 -4.72
N VAL A 18 -12.88 13.32 -5.38
CA VAL A 18 -13.23 12.02 -4.77
C VAL A 18 -11.99 11.17 -4.46
N ILE A 19 -10.93 11.30 -5.28
CA ILE A 19 -9.64 10.64 -5.07
C ILE A 19 -8.74 11.40 -4.06
N GLY A 20 -9.12 12.62 -3.63
CA GLY A 20 -8.37 13.44 -2.69
C GLY A 20 -6.97 13.84 -3.18
N SER A 21 -6.79 14.03 -4.49
CA SER A 21 -5.47 14.29 -5.12
C SER A 21 -5.38 15.59 -5.92
N TRP A 22 -6.36 16.49 -5.83
CA TRP A 22 -6.33 17.75 -6.58
C TRP A 22 -5.51 18.85 -5.87
N PRO A 23 -4.67 19.64 -6.56
CA PRO A 23 -3.80 20.62 -5.91
C PRO A 23 -4.61 21.84 -5.47
N MET A 24 -4.49 22.16 -4.19
CA MET A 24 -5.13 23.29 -3.53
C MET A 24 -4.36 24.58 -3.79
N THR A 25 -4.71 25.27 -4.87
CA THR A 25 -4.44 26.72 -4.97
C THR A 25 -5.74 27.45 -4.64
N GLU A 26 -5.81 27.91 -3.39
CA GLU A 26 -6.76 28.87 -2.84
C GLU A 26 -8.26 28.51 -2.94
N LYS A 27 -8.75 27.62 -2.05
CA LYS A 27 -10.00 27.86 -1.28
C LYS A 27 -10.33 26.76 -0.26
N SER A 28 -10.35 27.23 1.00
CA SER A 28 -11.20 26.85 2.16
C SER A 28 -10.97 25.52 2.89
N PHE A 29 -10.83 25.67 4.21
CA PHE A 29 -11.02 24.66 5.28
C PHE A 29 -12.17 23.66 5.03
N ILE A 30 -13.22 24.07 4.32
CA ILE A 30 -14.37 23.22 3.99
C ILE A 30 -13.96 22.02 3.12
N ASN A 31 -13.07 22.21 2.14
CA ASN A 31 -12.62 21.11 1.28
C ASN A 31 -11.78 20.10 2.07
N SER A 32 -10.95 20.55 3.02
CA SER A 32 -10.22 19.65 3.92
C SER A 32 -11.15 18.91 4.89
N VAL A 33 -12.25 19.53 5.33
CA VAL A 33 -13.27 18.85 6.15
C VAL A 33 -14.04 17.80 5.33
N ILE A 34 -14.38 18.09 4.07
CA ILE A 34 -15.04 17.13 3.18
C ILE A 34 -14.13 15.91 2.91
N GLU A 35 -12.83 16.12 2.67
CA GLU A 35 -11.86 15.03 2.51
C GLU A 35 -11.73 14.18 3.80
N MET A 36 -11.79 14.82 4.97
CA MET A 36 -11.78 14.14 6.27
C MET A 36 -13.02 13.26 6.47
N ILE A 37 -14.21 13.77 6.11
CA ILE A 37 -15.47 13.02 6.16
C ILE A 37 -15.41 11.83 5.19
N GLN A 38 -14.97 12.03 3.96
CA GLN A 38 -14.82 10.95 2.97
C GLN A 38 -13.84 9.87 3.45
N SER A 39 -12.71 10.25 4.04
CA SER A 39 -11.74 9.30 4.61
C SER A 39 -12.33 8.49 5.77
N PHE A 40 -13.18 9.09 6.60
CA PHE A 40 -13.85 8.40 7.70
C PHE A 40 -14.78 7.29 7.18
N PHE A 41 -15.57 7.57 6.15
CA PHE A 41 -16.44 6.56 5.53
C PHE A 41 -15.64 5.40 4.91
N VAL A 42 -14.54 5.71 4.22
CA VAL A 42 -13.65 4.67 3.66
C VAL A 42 -13.06 3.79 4.78
N TYR A 43 -12.68 4.39 5.90
CA TYR A 43 -12.17 3.65 7.06
C TYR A 43 -13.21 2.70 7.68
N VAL A 44 -14.47 3.15 7.81
CA VAL A 44 -15.58 2.31 8.30
C VAL A 44 -15.83 1.11 7.36
N ILE A 45 -15.76 1.32 6.04
CA ILE A 45 -15.89 0.25 5.05
C ILE A 45 -14.73 -0.75 5.18
N LEU A 46 -13.50 -0.27 5.37
CA LEU A 46 -12.33 -1.14 5.53
C LEU A 46 -12.39 -1.94 6.83
N ILE A 47 -12.74 -1.34 7.98
CA ILE A 47 -12.91 -2.08 9.24
C ILE A 47 -13.99 -3.14 9.10
N SER A 48 -15.15 -2.79 8.54
CA SER A 48 -16.24 -3.76 8.37
C SER A 48 -15.82 -4.94 7.49
N SER A 49 -15.03 -4.69 6.43
CA SER A 49 -14.47 -5.75 5.59
C SER A 49 -13.47 -6.66 6.32
N ILE A 50 -12.64 -6.11 7.24
CA ILE A 50 -11.71 -6.87 8.07
C ILE A 50 -12.47 -7.73 9.08
N LEU A 51 -13.47 -7.17 9.74
CA LEU A 51 -14.27 -7.87 10.74
C LEU A 51 -14.94 -9.11 10.15
N VAL A 52 -15.51 -9.01 8.93
CA VAL A 52 -16.11 -10.16 8.23
C VAL A 52 -15.07 -11.26 7.95
N GLN A 53 -13.83 -10.90 7.62
CA GLN A 53 -12.79 -11.87 7.33
C GLN A 53 -12.19 -12.51 8.58
N ILE A 54 -12.03 -11.75 9.66
CA ILE A 54 -11.67 -12.29 10.98
C ILE A 54 -12.76 -13.24 11.47
N PHE A 55 -14.03 -12.87 11.33
CA PHE A 55 -15.16 -13.73 11.66
C PHE A 55 -15.14 -15.05 10.86
N LYS A 56 -14.81 -14.97 9.57
CA LYS A 56 -14.62 -16.16 8.73
C LYS A 56 -13.43 -17.01 9.19
N LEU A 57 -12.35 -16.40 9.65
CA LEU A 57 -11.18 -17.10 10.19
C LEU A 57 -11.48 -17.82 11.52
N ILE A 58 -12.37 -17.27 12.34
CA ILE A 58 -12.81 -17.90 13.60
C ILE A 58 -13.77 -19.07 13.33
N THR A 59 -14.63 -18.96 12.31
CA THR A 59 -15.71 -19.92 12.05
C THR A 59 -15.30 -21.07 11.12
N SER A 60 -14.24 -20.91 10.33
CA SER A 60 -13.77 -21.93 9.37
C SER A 60 -12.41 -22.50 9.74
N GLU A 61 -12.08 -23.69 9.23
CA GLU A 61 -10.75 -24.27 9.39
C GLU A 61 -9.67 -23.30 8.88
N PRO A 62 -8.54 -23.13 9.59
CA PRO A 62 -7.54 -22.14 9.27
C PRO A 62 -6.81 -22.51 7.96
N THR A 63 -7.30 -21.94 6.85
CA THR A 63 -6.65 -22.06 5.54
C THR A 63 -5.67 -20.89 5.32
N LEU A 64 -4.53 -21.18 4.69
CA LEU A 64 -3.50 -20.17 4.40
C LEU A 64 -4.05 -18.99 3.60
N ASP A 65 -5.04 -19.23 2.73
CA ASP A 65 -5.69 -18.24 1.88
C ASP A 65 -6.45 -17.17 2.68
N LEU A 66 -7.15 -17.58 3.73
CA LEU A 66 -7.84 -16.67 4.65
C LEU A 66 -6.86 -15.77 5.39
N PHE A 67 -5.73 -16.33 5.84
CA PHE A 67 -4.68 -15.57 6.52
C PHE A 67 -4.01 -14.56 5.58
N VAL A 68 -3.81 -14.92 4.30
CA VAL A 68 -3.31 -13.97 3.28
C VAL A 68 -4.24 -12.79 3.14
N ASN A 69 -5.54 -13.06 2.99
CA ASN A 69 -6.52 -12.02 2.79
C ASN A 69 -6.56 -11.09 4.02
N VAL A 70 -6.70 -11.62 5.23
CA VAL A 70 -6.70 -10.81 6.46
C VAL A 70 -5.45 -9.93 6.56
N SER A 71 -4.27 -10.46 6.22
CA SER A 71 -3.03 -9.67 6.22
C SER A 71 -3.05 -8.50 5.21
N SER A 72 -3.70 -8.68 4.05
CA SER A 72 -3.81 -7.66 3.00
C SER A 72 -4.74 -6.51 3.38
N TYR A 73 -5.88 -6.83 3.98
CA TYR A 73 -6.78 -5.80 4.48
C TYR A 73 -6.19 -5.08 5.70
N ALA A 74 -5.49 -5.79 6.59
CA ALA A 74 -4.79 -5.17 7.72
C ALA A 74 -3.70 -4.19 7.24
N PHE A 75 -2.94 -4.56 6.21
CA PHE A 75 -1.92 -3.69 5.62
C PHE A 75 -2.53 -2.42 5.01
N LEU A 76 -3.62 -2.55 4.23
CA LEU A 76 -4.36 -1.41 3.69
C LEU A 76 -4.88 -0.49 4.82
N CYS A 77 -5.42 -1.06 5.90
CA CYS A 77 -5.88 -0.28 7.04
C CYS A 77 -4.76 0.50 7.75
N MET A 78 -3.60 -0.11 7.98
CA MET A 78 -2.46 0.56 8.62
C MET A 78 -1.98 1.77 7.82
N VAL A 79 -1.96 1.61 6.51
CA VAL A 79 -1.63 2.64 5.55
C VAL A 79 -2.64 3.81 5.58
N TYR A 80 -3.94 3.52 5.59
CA TYR A 80 -4.98 4.56 5.66
C TYR A 80 -4.97 5.29 7.01
N LEU A 81 -4.71 4.57 8.11
CA LEU A 81 -4.53 5.16 9.44
C LEU A 81 -3.35 6.14 9.48
N ALA A 82 -2.22 5.80 8.87
CA ALA A 82 -1.07 6.69 8.76
C ALA A 82 -1.37 7.95 7.94
N LYS A 83 -2.10 7.81 6.81
CA LYS A 83 -2.53 8.95 5.97
C LYS A 83 -3.50 9.87 6.72
N TYR A 84 -4.43 9.31 7.47
CA TYR A 84 -5.39 10.07 8.26
C TYR A 84 -4.71 10.81 9.43
N GLY A 85 -3.77 10.15 10.13
CA GLY A 85 -2.97 10.78 11.18
C GLY A 85 -2.18 11.99 10.67
N LEU A 86 -1.61 11.89 9.47
CA LEU A 86 -0.95 13.02 8.79
C LEU A 86 -1.88 14.18 8.50
N HIS A 87 -3.10 13.89 8.03
CA HIS A 87 -4.09 14.90 7.69
C HIS A 87 -4.63 15.61 8.94
N MET A 88 -4.92 14.86 10.00
CA MET A 88 -5.32 15.41 11.29
C MET A 88 -4.26 16.32 11.89
N PHE A 89 -2.99 15.87 11.86
CA PHE A 89 -1.88 16.71 12.33
C PHE A 89 -1.77 17.99 11.49
N GLN A 90 -1.92 17.90 10.16
CA GLN A 90 -1.91 19.06 9.29
C GLN A 90 -3.03 20.06 9.61
N LEU A 91 -4.22 19.59 9.99
CA LEU A 91 -5.33 20.44 10.44
C LEU A 91 -5.03 21.14 11.77
N GLU A 92 -4.44 20.45 12.74
CA GLU A 92 -4.02 21.06 14.01
C GLU A 92 -3.03 22.21 13.80
N ASN A 93 -2.12 22.06 12.84
CA ASN A 93 -1.15 23.10 12.50
C ASN A 93 -1.82 24.32 11.85
N ILE A 94 -2.82 24.09 11.00
CA ILE A 94 -3.60 25.16 10.38
C ILE A 94 -4.43 25.89 11.46
N LEU A 95 -5.04 25.15 12.40
CA LEU A 95 -5.79 25.72 13.52
C LEU A 95 -4.88 26.54 14.45
N GLN A 96 -3.66 26.08 14.72
CA GLN A 96 -2.65 26.82 15.48
C GLN A 96 -2.14 28.06 14.73
N ALA A 97 -2.06 28.02 13.40
CA ALA A 97 -1.71 29.19 12.59
C ALA A 97 -2.83 30.25 12.55
N MET A 98 -4.09 29.82 12.64
CA MET A 98 -5.27 30.70 12.71
C MET A 98 -5.42 31.35 14.09
N ASN A 99 -5.10 30.61 15.17
CA ASN A 99 -4.97 31.17 16.51
C ASN A 99 -3.63 31.93 16.61
N SER A 100 -3.63 33.18 16.14
CA SER A 100 -2.49 34.11 16.06
C SER A 100 -1.74 34.31 17.40
N ASN A 101 -1.01 33.29 17.84
CA ASN A 101 -0.07 33.32 18.95
C ASN A 101 1.32 33.57 18.40
N LYS A 102 2.05 34.54 18.96
CA LYS A 102 3.42 34.94 18.51
C LYS A 102 4.45 33.80 18.45
N ASN A 103 4.16 32.63 19.04
CA ASN A 103 5.01 31.44 19.06
C ASN A 103 4.79 30.45 17.89
N TYR A 104 3.89 30.75 16.95
CA TYR A 104 3.53 29.85 15.84
C TYR A 104 4.70 29.50 14.90
N ASN A 105 5.70 30.38 14.73
CA ASN A 105 6.81 30.15 13.80
C ASN A 105 7.74 29.01 14.24
N LEU A 106 8.04 28.91 15.53
CA LEU A 106 8.85 27.82 16.09
C LEU A 106 8.09 26.50 16.05
N ILE A 107 6.81 26.53 16.46
CA ILE A 107 5.94 25.34 16.50
C ILE A 107 5.66 24.80 15.09
N SER A 108 5.41 25.68 14.11
CA SER A 108 5.19 25.29 12.70
C SER A 108 6.44 24.72 12.03
N ALA A 109 7.65 25.09 12.47
CA ALA A 109 8.88 24.47 11.98
C ALA A 109 9.03 23.03 12.47
N SER A 110 8.88 22.78 13.78
CA SER A 110 8.95 21.43 14.35
C SER A 110 7.89 20.49 13.78
N VAL A 111 6.70 21.03 13.58
CA VAL A 111 5.56 20.38 12.93
C VAL A 111 5.87 19.95 11.49
N ARG A 112 6.50 20.82 10.69
CA ARG A 112 6.82 20.51 9.29
C ARG A 112 7.80 19.34 9.19
N VAL A 113 8.78 19.29 10.09
CA VAL A 113 9.73 18.18 10.19
C VAL A 113 9.03 16.88 10.56
N LEU A 114 8.11 16.91 11.54
CA LEU A 114 7.33 15.73 11.92
C LEU A 114 6.49 15.19 10.77
N ASN A 115 5.79 16.06 10.03
CA ASN A 115 4.98 15.67 8.87
C ASN A 115 5.85 15.05 7.76
N ALA A 116 7.01 15.63 7.48
CA ALA A 116 7.96 15.06 6.52
C ALA A 116 8.44 13.66 6.94
N PHE A 117 8.76 13.47 8.22
CA PHE A 117 9.17 12.17 8.76
C PHE A 117 8.06 11.11 8.61
N VAL A 118 6.83 11.44 9.02
CA VAL A 118 5.70 10.50 8.93
C VAL A 118 5.37 10.16 7.48
N ARG A 119 5.52 11.10 6.53
CA ARG A 119 5.38 10.80 5.08
C ARG A 119 6.41 9.80 4.59
N ILE A 120 7.68 9.95 4.98
CA ILE A 120 8.75 9.02 4.60
C ILE A 120 8.45 7.61 5.15
N VAL A 121 8.06 7.52 6.42
CA VAL A 121 7.68 6.25 7.05
C VAL A 121 6.52 5.59 6.29
N ASN A 122 5.50 6.36 5.91
CA ASN A 122 4.36 5.84 5.15
C ASN A 122 4.79 5.26 3.78
N ILE A 123 5.64 5.98 3.04
CA ILE A 123 6.17 5.50 1.74
C ILE A 123 6.95 4.19 1.90
N ILE A 124 7.76 4.08 2.95
CA ILE A 124 8.51 2.85 3.25
C ILE A 124 7.54 1.70 3.57
N CYS A 125 6.50 1.96 4.37
CA CYS A 125 5.46 0.98 4.65
C CYS A 125 4.76 0.50 3.37
N TYR A 126 4.35 1.43 2.48
CA TYR A 126 3.76 1.10 1.18
C TYR A 126 4.64 0.18 0.34
N MET A 127 5.92 0.55 0.19
CA MET A 127 6.89 -0.26 -0.54
C MET A 127 6.99 -1.65 0.08
N PHE A 128 7.14 -1.74 1.41
CA PHE A 128 7.24 -3.01 2.12
C PHE A 128 6.05 -3.94 1.84
N GLY A 129 4.82 -3.44 1.86
CA GLY A 129 3.65 -4.27 1.55
C GLY A 129 3.67 -4.85 0.14
N ILE A 130 4.00 -4.04 -0.87
CA ILE A 130 4.08 -4.49 -2.27
C ILE A 130 5.13 -5.60 -2.40
N PHE A 131 6.30 -5.43 -1.79
CA PHE A 131 7.36 -6.44 -1.80
C PHE A 131 7.00 -7.70 -1.01
N TYR A 132 6.30 -7.57 0.11
CA TYR A 132 5.80 -8.70 0.90
C TYR A 132 4.79 -9.55 0.12
N TYR A 133 3.83 -8.91 -0.56
CA TYR A 133 2.89 -9.64 -1.43
C TYR A 133 3.59 -10.26 -2.65
N GLY A 134 4.57 -9.58 -3.23
CA GLY A 134 5.41 -10.12 -4.29
C GLY A 134 6.13 -11.41 -3.86
N GLN A 135 6.77 -11.40 -2.68
CA GLN A 135 7.43 -12.57 -2.11
C GLN A 135 6.44 -13.72 -1.88
N LYS A 136 5.28 -13.43 -1.28
CA LYS A 136 4.27 -14.44 -0.96
C LYS A 136 3.71 -15.12 -2.20
N LEU A 137 3.55 -14.40 -3.32
CA LEU A 137 3.17 -14.98 -4.59
C LEU A 137 4.23 -15.95 -5.13
N ILE A 138 5.51 -15.60 -4.97
CA ILE A 138 6.63 -16.47 -5.35
C ILE A 138 6.60 -17.75 -4.49
N ASP A 139 6.46 -17.61 -3.18
CA ASP A 139 6.46 -18.74 -2.23
C ASP A 139 5.25 -19.68 -2.45
N CYS A 140 4.08 -19.13 -2.76
CA CYS A 140 2.92 -19.96 -3.13
C CYS A 140 3.18 -20.74 -4.42
N SER A 141 3.84 -20.14 -5.41
CA SER A 141 4.13 -20.79 -6.69
C SER A 141 5.12 -21.95 -6.55
N THR A 142 6.14 -21.79 -5.70
CA THR A 142 7.12 -22.85 -5.41
C THR A 142 6.50 -23.98 -4.59
N ASN A 143 5.64 -23.67 -3.62
CA ASN A 143 4.94 -24.66 -2.82
C ASN A 143 3.99 -25.55 -3.66
N ILE A 144 3.30 -24.97 -4.65
CA ILE A 144 2.47 -25.74 -5.59
C ILE A 144 3.33 -26.71 -6.41
N LEU A 145 4.51 -26.27 -6.86
CA LEU A 145 5.46 -27.11 -7.59
C LEU A 145 5.99 -28.26 -6.72
N GLU A 146 6.40 -27.98 -5.48
CA GLU A 146 6.88 -29.01 -4.54
C GLU A 146 5.79 -30.05 -4.25
N LYS A 147 4.57 -29.61 -3.94
CA LYS A 147 3.44 -30.51 -3.67
C LYS A 147 3.07 -31.36 -4.90
N ALA A 148 3.09 -30.77 -6.09
CA ALA A 148 2.85 -31.50 -7.33
C ALA A 148 3.91 -32.58 -7.60
N TYR A 149 5.16 -32.30 -7.22
CA TYR A 149 6.28 -33.23 -7.38
C TYR A 149 6.23 -34.41 -6.39
N THR A 150 5.75 -34.18 -5.17
CA THR A 150 5.64 -35.24 -4.14
C THR A 150 4.51 -36.25 -4.39
N ILE A 151 3.58 -35.95 -5.30
CA ILE A 151 2.48 -36.87 -5.63
C ILE A 151 3.07 -38.11 -6.35
N PRO A 152 2.73 -39.34 -5.92
CA PRO A 152 3.17 -40.56 -6.59
C PRO A 152 2.45 -40.68 -7.95
N TRP A 153 3.02 -40.02 -8.95
CA TRP A 153 2.48 -39.89 -10.30
C TRP A 153 2.31 -41.24 -10.99
N TYR A 154 3.08 -42.27 -10.62
CA TYR A 154 3.04 -43.59 -11.26
C TYR A 154 1.75 -44.36 -10.95
N LEU A 155 1.15 -44.15 -9.77
CA LEU A 155 -0.07 -44.85 -9.30
C LEU A 155 -1.38 -44.20 -9.79
N THR A 156 -1.31 -43.02 -10.39
CA THR A 156 -2.50 -42.23 -10.72
C THR A 156 -3.10 -42.60 -12.07
N SER A 157 -4.41 -42.35 -12.23
CA SER A 157 -5.12 -42.58 -13.50
C SER A 157 -4.55 -41.72 -14.64
N SER A 158 -4.70 -42.18 -15.88
CA SER A 158 -4.15 -41.53 -17.09
C SER A 158 -4.60 -40.07 -17.27
N LYS A 159 -5.85 -39.75 -16.92
CA LYS A 159 -6.36 -38.36 -16.95
C LYS A 159 -5.66 -37.46 -15.93
N ILE A 160 -5.40 -37.97 -14.72
CA ILE A 160 -4.76 -37.20 -13.65
C ILE A 160 -3.27 -37.01 -13.95
N LYS A 161 -2.59 -38.02 -14.51
CA LYS A 161 -1.20 -37.88 -14.99
C LYS A 161 -1.04 -36.74 -15.99
N PHE A 162 -1.93 -36.65 -16.99
CA PHE A 162 -1.88 -35.58 -17.99
C PHE A 162 -2.10 -34.19 -17.36
N SER A 163 -3.11 -34.05 -16.49
CA SER A 163 -3.36 -32.80 -15.76
C SER A 163 -2.20 -32.40 -14.85
N LEU A 164 -1.58 -33.37 -14.16
CA LEU A 164 -0.43 -33.14 -13.29
C LEU A 164 0.80 -32.71 -14.09
N MET A 165 1.04 -33.31 -15.26
CA MET A 165 2.12 -32.91 -16.16
C MET A 165 1.95 -31.47 -16.66
N MET A 166 0.71 -31.08 -16.99
CA MET A 166 0.38 -29.70 -17.36
C MET A 166 0.59 -28.72 -16.20
N VAL A 167 0.23 -29.10 -14.97
CA VAL A 167 0.46 -28.29 -13.77
C VAL A 167 1.95 -28.11 -13.51
N LEU A 168 2.75 -29.19 -13.59
CA LEU A 168 4.21 -29.13 -13.46
C LEU A 168 4.85 -28.23 -14.52
N GLN A 169 4.47 -28.37 -15.79
CA GLN A 169 4.97 -27.51 -16.87
C GLN A 169 4.65 -26.03 -16.64
N ARG A 170 3.46 -25.74 -16.11
CA ARG A 170 3.05 -24.36 -15.82
C ARG A 170 3.68 -23.79 -14.57
N SER A 171 3.87 -24.59 -13.52
CA SER A 171 4.45 -24.15 -12.25
C SER A 171 5.98 -24.00 -12.30
N LEU A 172 6.65 -24.66 -13.25
CA LEU A 172 8.07 -24.41 -13.57
C LEU A 172 8.34 -22.95 -13.97
N LYS A 173 7.34 -22.28 -14.58
CA LYS A 173 7.41 -20.85 -14.87
C LYS A 173 7.02 -20.06 -13.61
N LYS A 174 8.02 -19.70 -12.80
CA LYS A 174 7.85 -18.94 -11.56
C LYS A 174 6.98 -17.70 -11.80
N SER A 175 5.83 -17.60 -11.13
CA SER A 175 4.96 -16.42 -11.19
C SER A 175 5.61 -15.32 -10.36
N THR A 176 6.47 -14.54 -11.02
CA THR A 176 7.21 -13.44 -10.44
C THR A 176 6.59 -12.15 -10.95
N LEU A 177 6.19 -11.26 -10.03
CA LEU A 177 5.87 -9.89 -10.39
C LEU A 177 7.19 -9.17 -10.64
N PHE A 178 7.39 -8.61 -11.83
CA PHE A 178 8.59 -7.85 -12.14
C PHE A 178 8.32 -6.34 -11.99
N ILE A 179 9.25 -5.63 -11.36
CA ILE A 179 9.34 -4.17 -11.46
C ILE A 179 9.87 -3.84 -12.84
N GLY A 180 9.00 -3.30 -13.71
CA GLY A 180 9.37 -2.84 -15.04
C GLY A 180 10.03 -3.90 -15.92
N ASN A 181 9.73 -5.19 -15.69
CA ASN A 181 10.35 -6.35 -16.35
C ASN A 181 11.85 -6.60 -16.03
N LEU A 182 12.44 -5.91 -15.06
CA LEU A 182 13.87 -5.98 -14.76
C LEU A 182 14.18 -6.80 -13.51
N PHE A 183 13.41 -6.61 -12.43
CA PHE A 183 13.69 -7.24 -11.15
C PHE A 183 12.44 -7.89 -10.55
N PRO A 184 12.54 -9.13 -10.05
CA PRO A 184 11.43 -9.74 -9.33
C PRO A 184 11.15 -8.94 -8.04
N MET A 185 9.88 -8.70 -7.74
CA MET A 185 9.42 -8.11 -6.49
C MET A 185 9.64 -9.11 -5.35
N SER A 186 10.88 -9.18 -4.86
CA SER A 186 11.28 -9.98 -3.70
C SER A 186 11.65 -9.07 -2.53
N LEU A 187 11.48 -9.59 -1.32
CA LEU A 187 11.86 -8.95 -0.07
C LEU A 187 13.39 -8.72 0.01
N GLU A 188 14.16 -9.56 -0.70
CA GLU A 188 15.58 -9.36 -0.93
C GLU A 188 15.88 -8.07 -1.71
N LEU A 189 15.15 -7.81 -2.81
CA LEU A 189 15.31 -6.57 -3.58
C LEU A 189 14.98 -5.34 -2.72
N PHE A 190 13.93 -5.41 -1.91
CA PHE A 190 13.60 -4.34 -0.96
C PHE A 190 14.75 -4.05 0.02
N GLY A 191 15.37 -5.11 0.56
CA GLY A 191 16.55 -4.98 1.42
C GLY A 191 17.73 -4.30 0.71
N THR A 192 17.99 -4.65 -0.55
CA THR A 192 19.04 -3.98 -1.33
C THR A 192 18.74 -2.50 -1.56
N ILE A 193 17.47 -2.13 -1.84
CA ILE A 193 17.07 -0.74 -2.01
C ILE A 193 17.32 0.04 -0.72
N LEU A 194 16.88 -0.45 0.44
CA LEU A 194 17.13 0.21 1.73
C LEU A 194 18.63 0.36 2.04
N LYS A 195 19.43 -0.65 1.69
CA LYS A 195 20.89 -0.57 1.86
C LYS A 195 21.49 0.51 0.96
N THR A 196 21.08 0.57 -0.31
CA THR A 196 21.56 1.61 -1.23
C THR A 196 21.14 3.00 -0.78
N THR A 197 19.91 3.21 -0.30
CA THR A 197 19.48 4.52 0.22
C THR A 197 20.26 4.93 1.46
N SER A 198 20.54 4.01 2.37
CA SER A 198 21.42 4.28 3.53
C SER A 198 22.84 4.67 3.10
N CYS A 199 23.42 3.99 2.10
CA CYS A 199 24.70 4.37 1.51
C CYS A 199 24.65 5.76 0.85
N TYR A 200 23.57 6.11 0.15
CA TYR A 200 23.41 7.45 -0.42
C TYR A 200 23.27 8.53 0.66
N ILE A 201 22.52 8.27 1.72
CA ILE A 201 22.37 9.23 2.84
C ILE A 201 23.72 9.47 3.52
N THR A 202 24.48 8.40 3.79
CA THR A 202 25.80 8.51 4.43
C THR A 202 26.82 9.23 3.56
N THR A 203 26.84 8.97 2.26
CA THR A 203 27.72 9.69 1.32
C THR A 203 27.34 11.17 1.17
N LEU A 204 26.05 11.49 1.09
CA LEU A 204 25.59 12.88 1.07
C LEU A 204 25.96 13.62 2.35
N HIS A 205 25.81 12.99 3.52
CA HIS A 205 26.24 13.57 4.78
C HIS A 205 27.76 13.78 4.83
N ALA A 206 28.55 12.84 4.29
CA ALA A 206 30.00 12.97 4.22
C ALA A 206 30.47 14.10 3.28
N LEU A 207 29.70 14.44 2.24
CA LEU A 207 29.98 15.55 1.32
C LEU A 207 29.55 16.93 1.86
N GLN A 208 28.74 16.97 2.92
CA GLN A 208 28.29 18.22 3.54
C GLN A 208 29.28 18.76 4.60
N TYR A 209 30.33 18.00 4.93
CA TYR A 209 31.47 18.39 5.75
C TYR A 209 32.70 18.63 4.88
#